data_AF-A0A963B382-F1
#
_entry.id   AF-A0A963B382-F1
#
_cell.length_a   1.000
_cell.length_b   1.000
_cell.length_c   1.000
_cell.angle_alpha   90.00
_cell.angle_beta   90.00
_cell.angle_gamma   90.00
#
_symmetry.space_group_name_H-M   'P 1'
#
loop_
_entity.id
_entity.type
_entity.pdbx_description
1 polymer ?
#
loop_
_entity_poly.entity_id
_entity_poly.type
_entity_poly.pdbx_seq_one_letter_code
_entity_poly.pdbx_strand_id
1 'polypeptide(L)'
;LHLKITANCSSCHTQQSWTPATFDHDKYFRFDRAHTTECTTCHINDDYSNYTCYGCHEHSRSKIREEHVEEGIFDYENCTECHRSGDEDEAEYLWNRKRRGEGKQRQKSEKSYYREYGKRRKHDNDDD
;
A
#
# COMPACT_ATOMS: atom_id res chain seq x y z
N LEU A 1 -20.64 18.62 -12.70
CA LEU A 1 -21.44 17.75 -13.59
C LEU A 1 -20.58 17.45 -14.82
N HIS A 2 -19.82 16.35 -14.83
CA HIS A 2 -19.14 15.90 -16.04
C HIS A 2 -20.11 14.99 -16.80
N LEU A 3 -20.56 15.42 -17.98
CA LEU A 3 -21.16 14.51 -18.96
C LEU A 3 -20.11 13.43 -19.30
N LYS A 4 -20.53 12.27 -19.80
CA LYS A 4 -19.63 11.16 -20.13
C LYS A 4 -18.56 11.64 -21.15
N ILE A 5 -17.39 12.00 -20.63
CA ILE A 5 -16.26 12.53 -21.40
C ILE A 5 -15.27 11.41 -21.70
N THR A 6 -14.73 11.42 -22.91
CA THR A 6 -13.68 10.50 -23.38
C THR A 6 -12.28 11.11 -23.30
N ALA A 7 -12.18 12.40 -22.96
CA ALA A 7 -10.91 13.10 -22.80
C ALA A 7 -10.24 12.74 -21.47
N ASN A 8 -8.90 12.85 -21.42
CA ASN A 8 -8.13 12.60 -20.21
C ASN A 8 -8.47 13.65 -19.13
N CYS A 9 -8.68 13.20 -17.89
CA CYS A 9 -9.02 14.03 -16.72
C CYS A 9 -8.06 15.21 -16.54
N SER A 10 -6.77 15.00 -16.80
CA SER A 10 -5.70 16.00 -16.67
C SER A 10 -5.83 17.18 -17.63
N SER A 11 -6.61 17.04 -18.72
CA SER A 11 -6.85 18.13 -19.67
C SER A 11 -7.69 19.28 -19.09
N CYS A 12 -8.43 19.02 -18.01
CA CYS A 12 -9.23 20.04 -17.33
C CYS A 12 -8.90 20.17 -15.83
N HIS A 13 -8.40 19.09 -15.21
CA HIS A 13 -8.00 19.06 -13.80
C HIS A 13 -6.47 19.02 -13.70
N THR A 14 -5.85 20.18 -13.51
CA THR A 14 -4.41 20.30 -13.29
C THR A 14 -4.11 20.24 -11.80
N GLN A 15 -2.92 19.77 -11.40
CA GLN A 15 -2.46 19.76 -10.01
C GLN A 15 -2.59 21.12 -9.29
N GLN A 16 -2.54 22.24 -10.04
CA GLN A 16 -2.63 23.58 -9.47
C GLN A 16 -4.05 24.04 -9.17
N SER A 17 -5.07 23.47 -9.83
CA SER A 17 -6.45 23.92 -9.66
C SER A 17 -7.43 22.78 -9.93
N TRP A 18 -7.52 21.87 -8.96
CA TRP A 18 -8.48 20.77 -8.98
C TRP A 18 -9.90 21.22 -8.63
N THR A 19 -10.14 22.44 -8.12
CA THR A 19 -11.47 22.84 -7.64
C THR A 19 -12.51 22.89 -8.78
N PRO A 20 -13.69 22.25 -8.64
CA PRO A 20 -14.21 21.56 -7.46
C PRO A 20 -14.02 20.03 -7.51
N ALA A 21 -12.80 19.57 -7.25
CA ALA A 21 -12.55 18.16 -6.98
C ALA A 21 -12.92 17.86 -5.54
N THR A 22 -13.79 16.87 -5.39
CA THR A 22 -14.22 16.38 -4.08
C THR A 22 -13.47 15.11 -3.68
N PHE A 23 -12.48 14.69 -4.48
CA PHE A 23 -11.66 13.53 -4.18
C PHE A 23 -10.61 13.89 -3.14
N ASP A 24 -10.54 13.09 -2.09
CA ASP A 24 -9.72 13.31 -0.92
C ASP A 24 -8.84 12.07 -0.71
N HIS A 25 -7.56 12.17 -1.07
CA HIS A 25 -6.60 11.08 -0.94
C HIS A 25 -6.46 10.62 0.53
N ASP A 26 -6.60 11.52 1.51
CA ASP A 26 -6.39 11.22 2.93
C ASP A 26 -7.36 10.17 3.48
N LYS A 27 -8.49 9.95 2.79
CA LYS A 27 -9.46 8.89 3.11
C LYS A 27 -9.00 7.48 2.74
N TYR A 28 -8.07 7.36 1.79
CA TYR A 28 -7.62 6.10 1.22
C TYR A 28 -6.14 5.85 1.49
N PHE A 29 -5.30 6.83 1.17
CA PHE A 29 -3.85 6.80 1.35
C PHE A 29 -3.35 8.20 1.70
N ARG A 30 -2.76 8.32 2.88
CA ARG A 30 -2.14 9.53 3.39
C ARG A 30 -0.66 9.50 3.05
N PHE A 31 -0.22 10.49 2.28
CA PHE A 31 1.19 10.81 2.25
C PHE A 31 1.63 11.27 3.64
N ASP A 32 2.88 11.01 3.99
CA ASP A 32 3.54 11.50 5.21
C ASP A 32 3.60 13.03 5.30
N ARG A 33 3.11 13.73 4.26
CA ARG A 33 3.10 15.19 4.07
C ARG A 33 4.52 15.79 3.97
N ALA A 34 5.56 14.97 4.08
CA ALA A 34 6.95 15.36 3.93
C ALA A 34 7.37 15.31 2.45
N HIS A 35 6.77 14.41 1.67
CA HIS A 35 7.06 14.27 0.24
C HIS A 35 5.94 14.84 -0.63
N THR A 36 6.24 15.91 -1.36
CA THR A 36 5.39 16.33 -2.49
C THR A 36 5.74 15.45 -3.69
N THR A 37 4.75 14.80 -4.30
CA THR A 37 4.96 13.90 -5.45
C THR A 37 3.97 14.19 -6.57
N GLU A 38 4.40 13.92 -7.80
CA GLU A 38 3.56 14.01 -8.98
C GLU A 38 2.52 12.89 -9.01
N CYS A 39 1.33 13.16 -9.56
CA CYS A 39 0.28 12.14 -9.68
C CYS A 39 0.76 10.87 -10.42
N THR A 40 1.63 11.06 -11.40
CA THR A 40 2.18 10.00 -12.26
C THR A 40 3.11 9.05 -11.53
N THR A 41 3.55 9.39 -10.31
CA THR A 41 4.33 8.47 -9.46
C THR A 41 3.50 7.23 -9.10
N CYS A 42 2.21 7.41 -8.85
CA CYS A 42 1.29 6.32 -8.54
C CYS A 42 0.43 5.94 -9.75
N HIS A 43 -0.01 6.92 -10.55
CA HIS A 43 -0.88 6.73 -11.72
C HIS A 43 -0.06 6.72 -13.01
N ILE A 44 0.55 5.57 -13.29
CA ILE A 44 1.44 5.40 -14.45
C ILE A 44 0.69 5.70 -15.75
N ASN A 45 1.32 6.46 -16.65
CA ASN A 45 0.76 6.86 -17.95
C ASN A 45 -0.57 7.65 -17.86
N ASP A 46 -0.79 8.40 -16.77
CA ASP A 46 -2.05 9.12 -16.50
C ASP A 46 -3.29 8.20 -16.44
N ASP A 47 -3.11 6.92 -16.16
CA ASP A 47 -4.21 5.99 -15.90
C ASP A 47 -4.69 6.14 -14.45
N TYR A 48 -5.68 7.01 -14.24
CA TYR A 48 -6.28 7.24 -12.91
C TYR A 48 -7.25 6.14 -12.46
N SER A 49 -7.49 5.11 -13.30
CA SER A 49 -8.27 3.94 -12.90
C SER A 49 -7.42 2.86 -12.21
N ASN A 50 -6.09 2.93 -12.38
CA ASN A 50 -5.13 2.03 -11.77
C ASN A 50 -4.08 2.83 -10.98
N TYR A 51 -3.37 2.17 -10.07
CA TYR A 51 -2.27 2.80 -9.35
C TYR A 51 -1.22 1.76 -8.93
N THR A 52 -0.04 2.24 -8.55
CA THR A 52 1.05 1.42 -8.00
C THR A 52 1.59 2.03 -6.70
N CYS A 53 1.95 1.17 -5.76
CA CYS A 53 2.68 1.54 -4.54
C CYS A 53 4.20 1.47 -4.72
N TYR A 54 4.66 0.95 -5.86
CA TYR A 54 6.07 0.66 -6.15
C TYR A 54 6.83 1.84 -6.79
N GLY A 55 6.21 3.03 -6.89
CA GLY A 55 6.73 4.17 -7.64
C GLY A 55 7.58 5.17 -6.86
N CYS A 56 7.57 5.14 -5.52
CA CYS A 56 8.26 6.16 -4.70
C CYS A 56 9.68 5.74 -4.30
N HIS A 57 9.84 4.58 -3.67
CA HIS A 57 11.11 4.04 -3.18
C HIS A 57 11.27 2.58 -3.62
N GLU A 58 12.33 1.91 -3.16
CA GLU A 58 12.62 0.50 -3.49
C GLU A 58 11.68 -0.49 -2.77
N HIS A 59 10.37 -0.25 -2.87
CA HIS A 59 9.32 -1.21 -2.67
C HIS A 59 9.33 -2.18 -3.86
N SER A 60 10.20 -3.19 -3.83
CA SER A 60 10.06 -4.28 -4.78
C SER A 60 9.02 -5.28 -4.28
N ARG A 61 8.30 -5.93 -5.21
CA ARG A 61 7.38 -7.04 -4.86
C ARG A 61 8.07 -8.13 -4.03
N SER A 62 9.36 -8.38 -4.26
CA SER A 62 10.10 -9.41 -3.53
C SER A 62 10.40 -8.99 -2.09
N LYS A 63 10.87 -7.75 -1.88
CA LYS A 63 11.18 -7.23 -0.54
C LYS A 63 9.92 -7.16 0.32
N ILE A 64 8.84 -6.59 -0.23
CA ILE A 64 7.54 -6.54 0.46
C ILE A 64 7.05 -7.95 0.84
N ARG A 65 7.17 -8.92 -0.06
CA ARG A 65 6.79 -10.30 0.21
C ARG A 65 7.59 -10.92 1.35
N GLU A 66 8.91 -10.67 1.39
CA GLU A 66 9.79 -11.21 2.43
C GLU A 66 9.31 -10.75 3.81
N GLU A 67 9.14 -9.43 4.00
CA GLU A 67 8.64 -8.83 5.25
C GLU A 67 7.27 -9.39 5.67
N HIS A 68 6.31 -9.43 4.73
CA HIS A 68 4.96 -9.91 5.04
C HIS A 68 4.96 -11.40 5.42
N VAL A 69 5.80 -12.23 4.79
CA VAL A 69 5.91 -13.65 5.11
C VAL A 69 6.50 -13.86 6.51
N GLU A 70 7.45 -13.04 6.95
CA GLU A 70 7.99 -13.10 8.32
C GLU A 70 6.90 -12.88 9.37
N GLU A 71 5.99 -11.94 9.08
CA GLU A 71 4.83 -11.63 9.93
C GLU A 71 3.66 -12.62 9.77
N GLY A 72 3.74 -13.51 8.77
CA GLY A 72 2.70 -14.48 8.45
C GLY A 72 1.47 -13.86 7.78
N ILE A 73 1.67 -12.79 7.02
CA ILE A 73 0.69 -12.12 6.18
C ILE A 73 0.91 -12.60 4.74
N PHE A 74 -0.10 -13.23 4.14
CA PHE A 74 -0.01 -13.80 2.79
C PHE A 74 -0.96 -13.15 1.78
N ASP A 75 -1.97 -12.42 2.29
CA ASP A 75 -2.96 -11.70 1.50
C ASP A 75 -2.76 -10.19 1.73
N TYR A 76 -1.86 -9.61 0.94
CA TYR A 76 -1.38 -8.23 1.10
C TYR A 76 -1.42 -7.42 -0.20
N GLU A 77 -2.10 -7.92 -1.24
CA GLU A 77 -2.20 -7.22 -2.54
C GLU A 77 -2.98 -5.90 -2.43
N ASN A 78 -3.92 -5.79 -1.47
CA ASN A 78 -4.55 -4.51 -1.13
C ASN A 78 -3.76 -3.77 -0.05
N CYS A 79 -2.67 -3.12 -0.46
CA CYS A 79 -1.73 -2.46 0.43
C CYS A 79 -2.42 -1.50 1.42
N THR A 80 -3.44 -0.76 0.97
CA THR A 80 -4.15 0.27 1.76
C THR A 80 -5.06 -0.28 2.87
N GLU A 81 -5.27 -1.60 2.93
CA GLU A 81 -6.01 -2.21 4.02
C GLU A 81 -5.26 -2.07 5.36
N CYS A 82 -3.94 -2.21 5.31
CA CYS A 82 -3.04 -2.09 6.46
C CYS A 82 -2.13 -0.85 6.35
N HIS A 83 -1.61 -0.54 5.17
CA HIS A 83 -0.70 0.59 4.94
C HIS A 83 -1.44 1.77 4.34
N ARG A 84 -2.09 2.57 5.20
CA ARG A 84 -2.71 3.84 4.79
C ARG A 84 -1.72 4.99 4.75
N SER A 85 -0.51 4.78 5.23
CA SER A 85 0.62 5.70 5.23
C SER A 85 1.92 4.89 5.22
N GLY A 86 3.07 5.57 5.29
CA GLY A 86 4.37 4.93 5.51
C GLY A 86 4.67 4.62 6.99
N ASP A 87 3.73 4.84 7.90
CA ASP A 87 3.91 4.62 9.34
C ASP A 87 3.74 3.12 9.69
N GLU A 88 4.80 2.51 10.20
CA GLU A 88 4.83 1.10 10.57
C GLU A 88 3.97 0.79 11.80
N ASP A 89 3.91 1.70 12.78
CA ASP A 89 3.08 1.53 13.99
C ASP A 89 1.59 1.56 13.62
N GLU A 90 1.20 2.41 12.66
CA GLU A 90 -0.16 2.41 12.12
C GLU A 90 -0.48 1.07 11.46
N ALA A 91 0.43 0.56 10.63
CA ALA A 91 0.25 -0.71 9.93
C ALA A 91 0.11 -1.88 10.91
N GLU A 92 0.94 -1.93 11.94
CA GLU A 92 0.89 -2.97 12.97
C GLU A 92 -0.44 -2.92 13.74
N TYR A 93 -0.90 -1.72 14.10
CA TYR A 93 -2.20 -1.54 14.76
C TYR A 93 -3.35 -2.08 13.90
N LEU A 94 -3.37 -1.74 12.61
CA LEU A 94 -4.41 -2.17 11.67
C LEU A 94 -4.39 -3.69 11.45
N TRP A 95 -3.20 -4.28 11.30
CA TRP A 95 -3.02 -5.73 11.21
C TRP A 95 -3.53 -6.45 12.47
N ASN A 96 -3.12 -5.98 13.65
CA ASN A 96 -3.56 -6.55 14.93
C ASN A 96 -5.07 -6.43 15.12
N ARG A 97 -5.69 -5.34 14.64
CA ARG A 97 -7.15 -5.17 14.66
C ARG A 97 -7.84 -6.17 13.71
N LYS A 98 -7.34 -6.34 12.48
CA LYS A 98 -7.85 -7.33 11.51
C LYS A 98 -7.80 -8.75 12.07
N ARG A 99 -6.67 -9.15 12.66
CA ARG A 99 -6.51 -10.47 13.31
C ARG A 99 -7.46 -10.73 14.48
N ARG A 100 -7.88 -9.67 15.18
CA ARG A 100 -8.84 -9.78 16.29
C ARG A 100 -10.28 -9.89 15.80
N GLY A 101 -10.58 -9.32 14.62
CA GLY A 101 -11.90 -9.38 13.98
C GLY A 101 -12.13 -10.64 13.14
N GLU A 102 -11.09 -11.18 12.51
CA GLU A 102 -11.15 -12.44 11.76
C GLU A 102 -11.00 -13.64 12.71
N GLY A 103 -12.05 -14.46 12.84
CA GLY A 103 -12.05 -15.63 13.72
C GLY A 103 -10.82 -16.53 13.52
N LYS A 104 -10.18 -16.92 14.64
CA LYS A 104 -8.88 -17.60 14.83
C LYS A 104 -8.58 -18.89 14.01
N GLN A 105 -9.42 -19.32 13.08
CA GLN A 105 -9.34 -20.66 12.46
C GLN A 105 -8.57 -20.72 11.13
N ARG A 106 -8.49 -19.64 10.33
CA ARG A 106 -7.87 -19.71 8.98
C ARG A 106 -6.34 -19.56 8.96
N GLN A 107 -5.73 -18.93 9.96
CA GLN A 107 -4.29 -18.57 9.98
C GLN A 107 -3.36 -19.67 10.51
N LYS A 108 -3.88 -20.76 11.09
CA LYS A 108 -3.05 -21.83 11.68
C LYS A 108 -2.40 -22.76 10.65
N SER A 109 -3.00 -22.97 9.47
CA SER A 109 -2.50 -23.93 8.48
C SER A 109 -1.32 -23.39 7.65
N GLU A 110 -1.29 -22.10 7.34
CA GLU A 110 -0.25 -21.50 6.49
C GLU A 110 1.03 -21.18 7.26
N LYS A 111 0.91 -20.75 8.53
CA LYS A 111 2.05 -20.50 9.42
C LYS A 111 2.86 -21.76 9.73
N SER A 112 2.24 -22.94 9.65
CA SER A 112 2.92 -24.23 9.85
C SER A 112 3.82 -24.61 8.67
N TYR A 113 3.42 -24.27 7.45
CA TYR A 113 4.18 -24.59 6.23
C TYR A 113 5.45 -23.74 6.10
N TYR A 114 5.40 -22.45 6.43
CA TYR A 114 6.56 -21.54 6.29
C TYR A 114 7.55 -21.55 7.47
N ARG A 115 7.10 -21.90 8.69
CA ARG A 115 8.01 -22.01 9.87
C ARG A 115 9.05 -23.12 9.73
N GLU A 116 8.77 -24.13 8.92
CA GLU A 116 9.68 -25.26 8.65
C GLU A 116 10.78 -24.88 7.64
N TYR A 117 10.53 -23.92 6.74
CA TYR A 117 11.46 -23.51 5.68
C TYR A 117 12.18 -22.16 5.91
N GLY A 118 11.64 -21.24 6.73
CA GLY A 118 12.16 -19.86 6.88
C GLY A 118 13.24 -19.62 7.95
N LYS A 119 13.61 -20.62 8.77
CA LYS A 119 14.55 -20.42 9.91
C LYS A 119 16.03 -20.18 9.54
N ARG A 120 16.39 -20.01 8.26
CA ARG A 120 17.79 -19.94 7.82
C ARG A 120 18.33 -18.55 7.45
N ARG A 121 17.59 -17.45 7.67
CA ARG A 121 18.03 -16.11 7.21
C ARG A 121 17.96 -14.97 8.23
N LYS A 122 17.93 -15.26 9.53
CA LYS A 122 18.25 -14.21 10.51
C LYS A 122 19.77 -14.08 10.64
N HIS A 123 20.35 -13.12 9.91
CA HIS A 123 21.42 -12.27 10.43
C HIS A 123 21.76 -11.15 9.45
N ASP A 124 21.88 -9.95 10.01
CA ASP A 124 22.64 -8.80 9.51
C ASP A 124 22.02 -8.02 8.35
N ASN A 125 21.34 -6.91 8.67
CA ASN A 125 21.93 -5.57 8.51
C ASN A 125 20.95 -4.52 9.05
N ASP A 126 21.12 -4.22 10.33
CA ASP A 126 20.69 -2.95 10.92
C ASP A 126 21.53 -1.81 10.29
N ASP A 127 20.89 -0.66 10.08
CA ASP A 127 21.47 0.69 10.01
C ASP A 127 22.53 1.02 8.93
N ASP A 128 22.11 1.77 7.90
CA ASP A 128 22.76 3.01 7.42
C ASP A 128 21.88 3.79 6.42
#